data_AF-A0A9X7M1G3-F1
#
_entry.id   AF-A0A9X7M1G3-F1
#
_cell.length_a   1.000
_cell.length_b   1.000
_cell.length_c   1.000
_cell.angle_alpha   90.00
_cell.angle_beta   90.00
_cell.angle_gamma   90.00
#
_symmetry.space_group_name_H-M   'P 1'
#
loop_
_entity.id
_entity.type
_entity.pdbx_description
1 polymer ?
#
loop_
_entity_poly.entity_id
_entity_poly.type
_entity_poly.pdbx_seq_one_letter_code
_entity_poly.pdbx_strand_id
1 'polypeptide(L)'
;MQRSEISEYSQAMAIARTFVKSGEQEGFWIESAIELLAGCMMYMQKKSGELLYVDVKQTVDFLQMAKEQEEYITECMKSMEENHPSYHIFRILASAGYKIRNGIIDTLTAMLLEHGMHHKNTEFSDRDNILISGGAGKGKTLVMKQFISHQNRISNKVTILDRDGEYRAYGEKVGAVEVICLSSQDSAVLGAKERETCLHSDVVCIDEGNRWYAQNPEEFMELLEELQACGIKIIASFIEVPKAVMEIFDFHIDLDESAC
;
A
#
# COMPACT_ATOMS: atom_id res chain seq x y z
N MET A 1 1.13 6.12 27.01
CA MET A 1 0.30 5.16 26.22
C MET A 1 1.05 4.89 24.93
N GLN A 2 1.67 3.72 24.78
CA GLN A 2 2.24 3.28 23.50
C GLN A 2 1.08 3.04 22.52
N ARG A 3 1.02 3.80 21.42
CA ARG A 3 0.17 3.48 20.26
C ARG A 3 0.55 2.05 19.84
N SER A 4 -0.44 1.16 19.74
CA SER A 4 -0.22 -0.26 19.42
C SER A 4 0.49 -0.40 18.08
N GLU A 5 1.73 -0.90 18.08
CA GLU A 5 2.37 -1.39 16.87
C GLU A 5 1.47 -2.47 16.26
N ILE A 6 0.87 -2.18 15.10
CA ILE A 6 0.15 -3.19 14.32
C ILE A 6 1.19 -4.23 13.91
N SER A 7 1.00 -5.49 14.27
CA SER A 7 1.94 -6.56 13.93
C SER A 7 2.16 -6.64 12.42
N GLU A 8 3.38 -7.00 12.00
CA GLU A 8 3.75 -7.15 10.58
C GLU A 8 2.76 -8.02 9.80
N TYR A 9 2.23 -9.07 10.44
CA TYR A 9 1.14 -9.90 9.93
C TYR A 9 -0.13 -9.12 9.63
N SER A 10 -0.61 -8.31 10.59
CA SER A 10 -1.81 -7.50 10.41
C SER A 10 -1.64 -6.46 9.30
N GLN A 11 -0.43 -5.92 9.13
CA GLN A 11 -0.11 -5.02 8.02
C GLN A 11 -0.16 -5.75 6.66
N ALA A 12 0.46 -6.94 6.59
CA ALA A 12 0.47 -7.76 5.39
C ALA A 12 -0.94 -8.21 4.98
N MET A 13 -1.78 -8.58 5.95
CA MET A 13 -3.17 -8.95 5.71
C MET A 13 -4.02 -7.78 5.22
N ALA A 14 -3.87 -6.59 5.82
CA ALA A 14 -4.60 -5.40 5.38
C ALA A 14 -4.27 -5.05 3.92
N ILE A 15 -2.99 -5.14 3.55
CA ILE A 15 -2.54 -4.99 2.17
C ILE A 15 -3.10 -6.08 1.27
N ALA A 16 -2.96 -7.35 1.64
CA ALA A 16 -3.37 -8.46 0.79
C ALA A 16 -4.88 -8.42 0.46
N ARG A 17 -5.70 -7.92 1.39
CA ARG A 17 -7.15 -7.75 1.20
C ARG A 17 -7.50 -6.71 0.13
N THR A 18 -6.63 -5.76 -0.19
CA THR A 18 -6.91 -4.78 -1.26
C THR A 18 -6.87 -5.40 -2.66
N PHE A 19 -6.33 -6.62 -2.81
CA PHE A 19 -6.26 -7.36 -4.07
C PHE A 19 -7.56 -8.13 -4.38
N VAL A 20 -8.56 -8.05 -3.52
CA VAL A 20 -9.84 -8.75 -3.66
C VAL A 20 -10.93 -7.71 -3.94
N LYS A 21 -11.80 -7.98 -4.91
CA LYS A 21 -12.96 -7.10 -5.17
C LYS A 21 -13.91 -7.07 -3.99
N SER A 22 -14.54 -5.93 -3.75
CA SER A 22 -15.63 -5.80 -2.78
C SER A 22 -16.77 -6.78 -3.13
N GLY A 23 -17.25 -7.54 -2.14
CA GLY A 23 -18.27 -8.57 -2.30
C GLY A 23 -17.78 -9.97 -2.69
N GLU A 24 -16.50 -10.17 -3.01
CA GLU A 24 -15.89 -11.49 -3.26
C GLU A 24 -15.03 -11.99 -2.09
N GLN A 25 -14.99 -11.28 -0.96
CA GLN A 25 -14.09 -11.61 0.15
C GLN A 25 -14.42 -12.91 0.88
N GLU A 26 -15.59 -13.49 0.65
CA GLU A 26 -16.03 -14.69 1.35
C GLU A 26 -15.71 -15.97 0.58
N GLY A 27 -14.91 -16.84 1.20
CA GLY A 27 -14.70 -18.19 0.72
C GLY A 27 -13.32 -18.75 1.06
N PHE A 28 -13.27 -20.07 1.29
CA PHE A 28 -12.03 -20.77 1.67
C PHE A 28 -10.85 -20.45 0.73
N TRP A 29 -11.09 -20.43 -0.58
CA TRP A 29 -10.05 -20.19 -1.58
C TRP A 29 -9.50 -18.76 -1.52
N ILE A 30 -10.38 -17.78 -1.33
CA ILE A 30 -10.05 -16.36 -1.36
C ILE A 30 -9.33 -15.97 -0.06
N GLU A 31 -9.85 -16.37 1.10
CA GLU A 31 -9.18 -16.14 2.39
C GLU A 31 -7.80 -16.81 2.46
N SER A 32 -7.69 -18.05 1.97
CA SER A 32 -6.39 -18.75 1.90
C SER A 32 -5.42 -18.06 0.93
N ALA A 33 -5.91 -17.48 -0.16
CA ALA A 33 -5.10 -16.74 -1.12
C ALA A 33 -4.61 -15.40 -0.54
N ILE A 34 -5.46 -14.68 0.19
CA ILE A 34 -5.09 -13.45 0.93
C ILE A 34 -4.00 -13.75 1.95
N GLU A 35 -4.17 -14.80 2.77
CA GLU A 35 -3.16 -15.22 3.74
C GLU A 35 -1.85 -15.61 3.05
N LEU A 36 -1.92 -16.33 1.93
CA LEU A 36 -0.73 -16.70 1.16
C LEU A 36 -0.01 -15.47 0.60
N LEU A 37 -0.75 -14.46 0.10
CA LEU A 37 -0.18 -13.21 -0.39
C LEU A 37 0.56 -12.48 0.73
N ALA A 38 -0.07 -12.34 1.89
CA ALA A 38 0.55 -11.75 3.08
C ALA A 38 1.83 -12.52 3.47
N GLY A 39 1.79 -13.86 3.45
CA GLY A 39 2.95 -14.72 3.69
C GLY A 39 4.11 -14.47 2.70
N CYS A 40 3.79 -14.36 1.41
CA CYS A 40 4.76 -14.07 0.35
C CYS A 40 5.42 -12.70 0.54
N MET A 41 4.62 -11.66 0.82
CA MET A 41 5.12 -10.30 1.04
C MET A 41 6.12 -10.25 2.19
N MET A 42 5.73 -10.78 3.36
CA MET A 42 6.60 -10.81 4.54
C MET A 42 7.87 -11.65 4.29
N TYR A 43 7.78 -12.73 3.51
CA TYR A 43 8.96 -13.52 3.13
C TYR A 43 9.93 -12.72 2.25
N MET A 44 9.40 -12.02 1.23
CA MET A 44 10.22 -11.20 0.33
C MET A 44 10.83 -10.00 1.03
N GLN A 45 10.07 -9.36 1.92
CA GLN A 45 10.55 -8.29 2.80
C GLN A 45 11.72 -8.78 3.65
N LYS A 46 11.60 -9.94 4.31
CA LYS A 46 12.68 -10.52 5.11
C LYS A 46 13.94 -10.83 4.29
N LYS A 47 13.79 -11.27 3.04
CA LYS A 47 14.90 -11.60 2.15
C LYS A 47 15.63 -10.37 1.61
N SER A 48 14.89 -9.32 1.28
CA SER A 48 15.43 -8.09 0.67
C SER A 48 15.88 -7.06 1.70
N GLY A 49 15.32 -7.08 2.91
CA GLY A 49 15.42 -5.99 3.87
C GLY A 49 14.66 -4.73 3.45
N GLU A 50 13.94 -4.80 2.33
CA GLU A 50 13.08 -3.72 1.84
C GLU A 50 11.78 -3.65 2.65
N LEU A 51 10.94 -2.67 2.33
CA LEU A 51 9.63 -2.52 2.97
C LEU A 51 8.64 -3.60 2.53
N LEU A 52 7.57 -3.74 3.29
CA LEU A 52 6.46 -4.63 2.97
C LEU A 52 5.65 -4.05 1.79
N TYR A 53 5.81 -4.63 0.59
CA TYR A 53 5.00 -4.33 -0.60
C TYR A 53 4.71 -5.60 -1.40
N VAL A 54 3.76 -5.52 -2.34
CA VAL A 54 3.49 -6.61 -3.29
C VAL A 54 4.19 -6.30 -4.60
N ASP A 55 5.25 -7.04 -4.94
CA ASP A 55 5.73 -7.14 -6.32
C ASP A 55 4.91 -8.24 -7.01
N VAL A 56 3.92 -7.85 -7.82
CA VAL A 56 3.03 -8.80 -8.50
C VAL A 56 3.82 -9.80 -9.35
N LYS A 57 4.84 -9.34 -10.08
CA LYS A 57 5.64 -10.20 -10.96
C LYS A 57 6.44 -11.20 -10.13
N GLN A 58 7.18 -10.71 -9.13
CA GLN A 58 7.98 -11.56 -8.26
C GLN A 58 7.11 -12.56 -7.49
N THR A 59 5.90 -12.14 -7.09
CA THR A 59 4.94 -13.00 -6.39
C THR A 59 4.40 -14.09 -7.31
N VAL A 60 4.02 -13.75 -8.56
CA VAL A 60 3.60 -14.76 -9.54
C VAL A 60 4.73 -15.73 -9.87
N ASP A 61 5.96 -15.24 -10.06
CA ASP A 61 7.13 -16.10 -10.30
C ASP A 61 7.40 -17.04 -9.10
N PHE A 62 7.25 -16.53 -7.87
CA PHE A 62 7.35 -17.34 -6.65
C PHE A 62 6.27 -18.44 -6.60
N LEU A 63 5.02 -18.10 -6.93
CA LEU A 63 3.89 -19.02 -6.94
C LEU A 63 4.05 -20.11 -7.99
N GLN A 64 4.58 -19.76 -9.17
CA GLN A 64 4.89 -20.71 -10.21
C GLN A 64 5.93 -21.73 -9.74
N MET A 65 7.02 -21.27 -9.11
CA MET A 65 8.03 -22.15 -8.52
C MET A 65 7.43 -23.07 -7.45
N ALA A 66 6.59 -22.54 -6.57
CA ALA A 66 5.89 -23.32 -5.54
C ALA A 66 4.96 -24.41 -6.11
N LYS A 67 4.42 -24.19 -7.31
CA LYS A 67 3.55 -25.14 -8.00
C LYS A 67 4.34 -26.23 -8.72
N GLU A 68 5.45 -25.85 -9.36
CA GLU A 68 6.31 -26.75 -10.14
C GLU A 68 7.22 -27.62 -9.26
N GLN A 69 7.64 -27.09 -8.11
CA GLN A 69 8.61 -27.72 -7.22
C GLN A 69 8.00 -27.94 -5.84
N GLU A 70 7.66 -29.20 -5.56
CA GLU A 70 6.97 -29.59 -4.32
C GLU A 70 7.74 -29.19 -3.04
N GLU A 71 9.07 -29.22 -3.08
CA GLU A 71 9.91 -28.90 -1.92
C GLU A 71 10.22 -27.40 -1.79
N TYR A 72 9.86 -26.56 -2.77
CA TYR A 72 10.29 -25.16 -2.82
C TYR A 72 9.81 -24.35 -1.62
N ILE A 73 8.55 -24.51 -1.21
CA ILE A 73 8.02 -23.84 -0.02
C ILE A 73 8.77 -24.26 1.25
N THR A 74 9.08 -25.56 1.39
CA THR A 74 9.85 -26.10 2.50
C THR A 74 11.29 -25.58 2.50
N GLU A 75 11.88 -25.35 1.32
CA GLU A 75 13.20 -24.73 1.20
C GLU A 75 13.16 -23.25 1.62
N CYS A 76 12.16 -22.49 1.19
CA CYS A 76 11.96 -21.11 1.62
C CYS A 76 11.83 -21.00 3.15
N MET A 77 11.16 -21.97 3.79
CA MET A 77 11.04 -22.02 5.25
C MET A 77 12.38 -22.14 5.98
N LYS A 78 13.41 -22.76 5.39
CA LYS A 78 14.73 -22.93 6.03
C LYS A 78 15.46 -21.60 6.23
N SER A 79 15.13 -20.57 5.45
CA SER A 79 15.71 -19.23 5.63
C SER A 79 14.92 -18.36 6.62
N MET A 80 13.93 -18.93 7.32
CA MET A 80 13.08 -18.23 8.28
C MET A 80 13.18 -18.85 9.67
N GLU A 81 12.96 -18.02 10.69
CA GLU A 81 12.75 -18.48 12.06
C GLU A 81 11.34 -19.04 12.21
N GLU A 82 11.15 -20.06 13.05
CA GLU A 82 9.86 -20.74 13.19
C GLU A 82 8.73 -19.85 13.75
N ASN A 83 9.09 -18.78 14.47
CA ASN A 83 8.16 -17.79 15.03
C ASN A 83 7.72 -16.74 13.99
N HIS A 84 8.31 -16.75 12.78
CA HIS A 84 7.99 -15.77 11.76
C HIS A 84 6.61 -16.08 11.13
N PRO A 85 5.71 -15.09 10.96
CA PRO A 85 4.37 -15.34 10.44
C PRO A 85 4.35 -16.09 9.09
N SER A 86 5.24 -15.72 8.15
CA SER A 86 5.37 -16.45 6.88
C SER A 86 5.74 -17.92 7.04
N TYR A 87 6.53 -18.28 8.06
CA TYR A 87 6.89 -19.68 8.32
C TYR A 87 5.64 -20.51 8.61
N HIS A 88 4.73 -19.99 9.43
CA HIS A 88 3.49 -20.68 9.76
C HIS A 88 2.56 -20.83 8.56
N ILE A 89 2.39 -19.78 7.76
CA ILE A 89 1.57 -19.79 6.53
C ILE A 89 2.13 -20.81 5.53
N PHE A 90 3.45 -20.78 5.29
CA PHE A 90 4.12 -21.70 4.38
C PHE A 90 4.09 -23.14 4.88
N ARG A 91 4.19 -23.38 6.20
CA ARG A 91 4.03 -24.71 6.78
C ARG A 91 2.65 -25.28 6.52
N ILE A 92 1.59 -24.48 6.66
CA ILE A 92 0.20 -24.89 6.36
C ILE A 92 0.08 -25.25 4.88
N LEU A 93 0.59 -24.40 3.99
CA LEU A 93 0.57 -24.63 2.55
C LEU A 93 1.35 -25.88 2.13
N ALA A 94 2.55 -26.09 2.69
CA ALA A 94 3.39 -27.26 2.42
C ALA A 94 2.76 -28.57 2.94
N SER A 95 1.99 -28.49 4.03
CA SER A 95 1.26 -29.63 4.60
C SER A 95 -0.08 -29.89 3.92
N ALA A 96 -0.56 -28.97 3.08
CA ALA A 96 -1.82 -29.12 2.37
C ALA A 96 -1.69 -30.16 1.26
N GLY A 97 -2.76 -30.95 1.06
CA GLY A 97 -2.81 -31.89 -0.06
C GLY A 97 -2.69 -31.17 -1.40
N TYR A 98 -2.07 -31.82 -2.39
CA TYR A 98 -1.77 -31.26 -3.74
C TYR A 98 -2.90 -30.41 -4.34
N LYS A 99 -4.15 -30.91 -4.29
CA LYS A 99 -5.33 -30.21 -4.83
C LYS A 99 -5.63 -28.89 -4.10
N ILE A 100 -5.51 -28.89 -2.78
CA ILE A 100 -5.75 -27.70 -1.95
C ILE A 100 -4.63 -26.69 -2.17
N ARG A 101 -3.36 -27.14 -2.08
CA ARG A 101 -2.18 -26.31 -2.33
C ARG A 101 -2.27 -25.58 -3.67
N ASN A 102 -2.49 -26.33 -4.75
CA ASN A 102 -2.56 -25.75 -6.08
C ASN A 102 -3.82 -24.90 -6.29
N GLY A 103 -4.96 -25.26 -5.68
CA GLY A 103 -6.16 -24.43 -5.74
C GLY A 103 -5.95 -23.05 -5.09
N ILE A 104 -5.26 -23.00 -3.95
CA ILE A 104 -4.89 -21.73 -3.28
C ILE A 104 -3.93 -20.92 -4.16
N ILE A 105 -2.88 -21.55 -4.68
CA ILE A 105 -1.89 -20.90 -5.56
C ILE A 105 -2.56 -20.36 -6.83
N ASP A 106 -3.44 -21.13 -7.46
CA ASP A 106 -4.14 -20.74 -8.68
C ASP A 106 -5.11 -19.58 -8.42
N THR A 107 -5.80 -19.61 -7.28
CA THR A 107 -6.68 -18.51 -6.85
C THR A 107 -5.88 -17.23 -6.64
N LEU A 108 -4.77 -17.29 -5.89
CA LEU A 108 -3.92 -16.12 -5.68
C LEU A 108 -3.31 -15.61 -6.99
N THR A 109 -2.85 -16.51 -7.86
CA THR A 109 -2.31 -16.14 -9.17
C THR A 109 -3.38 -15.44 -10.02
N ALA A 110 -4.61 -15.96 -10.02
CA ALA A 110 -5.73 -15.32 -10.71
C ALA A 110 -6.04 -13.94 -10.11
N MET A 111 -6.08 -13.80 -8.77
CA MET A 111 -6.25 -12.50 -8.11
C MET A 111 -5.16 -11.51 -8.50
N LEU A 112 -3.89 -11.92 -8.46
CA LEU A 112 -2.75 -11.08 -8.82
C LEU A 112 -2.72 -10.71 -10.31
N LEU A 113 -3.13 -11.62 -11.19
CA LEU A 113 -3.22 -11.35 -12.62
C LEU A 113 -4.45 -10.53 -12.96
N GLU A 114 -5.60 -10.75 -12.32
CA GLU A 114 -6.78 -9.89 -12.47
C GLU A 114 -6.49 -8.50 -11.94
N HIS A 115 -5.90 -8.39 -10.75
CA HIS A 115 -5.45 -7.12 -10.20
C HIS A 115 -4.40 -6.50 -11.13
N GLY A 116 -3.41 -7.26 -11.60
CA GLY A 116 -2.41 -6.82 -12.57
C GLY A 116 -2.94 -6.56 -13.98
N MET A 117 -4.13 -7.04 -14.35
CA MET A 117 -4.83 -6.78 -15.61
C MET A 117 -5.81 -5.61 -15.47
N HIS A 118 -6.41 -5.43 -14.30
CA HIS A 118 -7.07 -4.19 -13.89
C HIS A 118 -6.06 -3.08 -13.65
N HIS A 119 -4.78 -3.37 -13.37
CA HIS A 119 -3.62 -2.45 -13.30
C HIS A 119 -2.70 -2.50 -14.52
N LYS A 120 -3.07 -3.26 -15.56
CA LYS A 120 -2.59 -3.08 -16.93
C LYS A 120 -3.65 -2.40 -17.81
N ASN A 121 -4.93 -2.49 -17.42
CA ASN A 121 -6.05 -1.74 -18.00
C ASN A 121 -6.39 -0.48 -17.20
N THR A 122 -5.99 -0.39 -15.93
CA THR A 122 -5.45 0.84 -15.35
C THR A 122 -3.94 0.74 -15.56
N GLU A 123 -3.49 1.08 -16.76
CA GLU A 123 -2.46 2.11 -16.75
C GLU A 123 -3.02 3.17 -15.80
N PHE A 124 -2.66 3.14 -14.50
CA PHE A 124 -2.66 4.39 -13.75
C PHE A 124 -1.85 5.25 -14.67
N SER A 125 -2.47 6.20 -15.37
CA SER A 125 -1.66 7.09 -16.16
C SER A 125 -0.61 7.61 -15.19
N ASP A 126 0.63 7.76 -15.64
CA ASP A 126 1.70 8.28 -14.78
C ASP A 126 1.28 9.60 -14.10
N ARG A 127 0.16 10.21 -14.52
CA ARG A 127 -0.43 11.46 -14.08
C ARG A 127 -1.73 11.35 -13.28
N ASP A 128 -2.37 10.18 -13.17
CA ASP A 128 -3.68 10.09 -12.52
C ASP A 128 -3.56 10.26 -11.00
N ASN A 129 -4.36 11.16 -10.44
CA ASN A 129 -4.45 11.44 -9.02
C ASN A 129 -5.26 10.35 -8.32
N ILE A 130 -4.76 9.86 -7.18
CA ILE A 130 -5.33 8.74 -6.42
C ILE A 130 -5.84 9.22 -5.05
N LEU A 131 -7.11 8.96 -4.79
CA LEU A 131 -7.76 9.18 -3.51
C LEU A 131 -7.95 7.85 -2.79
N ILE A 132 -7.58 7.81 -1.50
CA ILE A 132 -7.79 6.65 -0.62
C ILE A 132 -8.68 7.07 0.54
N SER A 133 -9.90 6.58 0.61
CA SER A 133 -10.85 6.85 1.70
C SER A 133 -11.03 5.65 2.64
N GLY A 134 -11.57 5.91 3.83
CA GLY A 134 -11.96 4.87 4.78
C GLY A 134 -11.73 5.28 6.24
N GLY A 135 -12.38 4.58 7.17
CA GLY A 135 -12.32 4.83 8.59
C GLY A 135 -10.92 4.77 9.21
N ALA A 136 -10.80 5.24 10.46
CA ALA A 136 -9.57 5.09 11.23
C ALA A 136 -9.20 3.60 11.38
N GLY A 137 -7.92 3.26 11.21
CA GLY A 137 -7.42 1.89 11.35
C GLY A 137 -7.70 0.95 10.16
N LYS A 138 -8.27 1.45 9.06
CA LYS A 138 -8.60 0.65 7.87
C LYS A 138 -7.44 0.36 6.92
N GLY A 139 -6.23 0.83 7.25
CA GLY A 139 -5.03 0.55 6.45
C GLY A 139 -4.72 1.56 5.34
N LYS A 140 -5.35 2.74 5.32
CA LYS A 140 -5.05 3.81 4.33
C LYS A 140 -3.55 4.12 4.23
N THR A 141 -2.91 4.38 5.37
CA THR A 141 -1.47 4.65 5.48
C THR A 141 -0.63 3.47 4.97
N LEU A 142 -1.10 2.23 5.12
CA LEU A 142 -0.40 1.07 4.55
C LEU A 142 -0.49 1.06 3.03
N VAL A 143 -1.68 1.26 2.46
CA VAL A 143 -1.89 1.37 1.02
C VAL A 143 -1.05 2.51 0.43
N MET A 144 -1.02 3.67 1.09
CA MET A 144 -0.15 4.79 0.70
C MET A 144 1.33 4.39 0.69
N LYS A 145 1.84 3.73 1.74
CA LYS A 145 3.22 3.23 1.78
C LYS A 145 3.52 2.27 0.64
N GLN A 146 2.54 1.50 0.15
CA GLN A 146 2.74 0.66 -1.02
C GLN A 146 2.95 1.48 -2.29
N PHE A 147 2.09 2.47 -2.52
CA PHE A 147 2.24 3.38 -3.66
C PHE A 147 3.58 4.09 -3.61
N ILE A 148 3.95 4.66 -2.45
CA ILE A 148 5.24 5.33 -2.27
C ILE A 148 6.40 4.38 -2.60
N SER A 149 6.37 3.15 -2.10
CA SER A 149 7.42 2.15 -2.38
C SER A 149 7.54 1.84 -3.87
N HIS A 150 6.41 1.73 -4.58
CA HIS A 150 6.40 1.55 -6.03
C HIS A 150 6.98 2.75 -6.78
N GLN A 151 6.58 3.98 -6.42
CA GLN A 151 7.08 5.21 -7.03
C GLN A 151 8.60 5.35 -6.87
N ASN A 152 9.14 5.03 -5.69
CA ASN A 152 10.59 5.02 -5.48
C ASN A 152 11.32 3.99 -6.35
N ARG A 153 10.74 2.81 -6.59
CA ARG A 153 11.35 1.77 -7.43
C ARG A 153 11.47 2.21 -8.89
N ILE A 154 10.53 3.03 -9.37
CA ILE A 154 10.61 3.64 -10.71
C ILE A 154 11.38 4.96 -10.71
N SER A 155 12.09 5.27 -9.61
CA SER A 155 12.94 6.46 -9.43
C SER A 155 12.21 7.80 -9.46
N ASN A 156 10.91 7.80 -9.16
CA ASN A 156 10.16 9.04 -8.95
C ASN A 156 10.53 9.64 -7.59
N LYS A 157 10.73 10.97 -7.57
CA LYS A 157 10.94 11.74 -6.35
C LYS A 157 9.61 11.94 -5.64
N VAL A 158 9.48 11.36 -4.46
CA VAL A 158 8.26 11.41 -3.65
C VAL A 158 8.43 12.39 -2.48
N THR A 159 7.46 13.29 -2.33
CA THR A 159 7.30 14.11 -1.12
C THR A 159 6.09 13.66 -0.34
N ILE A 160 6.22 13.48 0.97
CA ILE A 160 5.12 13.13 1.87
C ILE A 160 4.80 14.29 2.79
N LEU A 161 3.54 14.72 2.76
CA LEU A 161 2.95 15.63 3.74
C LEU A 161 2.36 14.80 4.88
N ASP A 162 3.11 14.68 5.97
CA ASP A 162 2.81 13.80 7.12
C ASP A 162 2.60 14.62 8.39
N ARG A 163 1.38 14.63 8.92
CA ARG A 163 1.07 15.35 10.17
C ARG A 163 1.15 14.52 11.43
N ASP A 164 1.01 13.21 11.31
CA ASP A 164 1.03 12.32 12.48
C ASP A 164 2.44 11.80 12.78
N GLY A 165 3.41 12.10 11.90
CA GLY A 165 4.81 11.72 12.03
C GLY A 165 5.03 10.22 11.77
N GLU A 166 4.01 9.50 11.28
CA GLU A 166 4.07 8.06 11.07
C GLU A 166 5.06 7.69 9.95
N TYR A 167 5.35 8.63 9.06
CA TYR A 167 6.27 8.45 7.95
C TYR A 167 7.70 8.85 8.26
N ARG A 168 8.01 9.47 9.41
CA ARG A 168 9.39 9.88 9.71
C ARG A 168 10.36 8.70 9.72
N ALA A 169 10.03 7.64 10.47
CA ALA A 169 10.84 6.42 10.52
C ALA A 169 10.79 5.63 9.20
N TYR A 170 9.73 5.82 8.41
CA TYR A 170 9.60 5.22 7.09
C TYR A 170 10.53 5.91 6.08
N GLY A 171 10.52 7.24 5.99
CA GLY A 171 11.36 8.02 5.08
C GLY A 171 12.86 7.78 5.31
N GLU A 172 13.29 7.68 6.58
CA GLU A 172 14.67 7.34 6.94
C GLU A 172 15.12 5.97 6.41
N LYS A 173 14.21 4.98 6.36
CA LYS A 173 14.51 3.64 5.83
C LYS A 173 14.55 3.62 4.30
N VAL A 174 13.71 4.42 3.65
CA VAL A 174 13.58 4.40 2.18
C VAL A 174 14.61 5.27 1.50
N GLY A 175 15.07 6.35 2.14
CA GLY A 175 16.15 7.23 1.68
C GLY A 175 15.85 8.05 0.40
N ALA A 176 14.84 7.64 -0.38
CA ALA A 176 14.43 8.28 -1.63
C ALA A 176 13.21 9.22 -1.47
N VAL A 177 12.73 9.41 -0.24
CA VAL A 177 11.50 10.16 0.05
C VAL A 177 11.82 11.35 0.93
N GLU A 178 11.30 12.51 0.56
CA GLU A 178 11.32 13.70 1.41
C GLU A 178 10.05 13.74 2.27
N VAL A 179 10.19 13.68 3.60
CA VAL A 179 9.05 13.70 4.52
C VAL A 179 8.96 15.07 5.17
N ILE A 180 7.90 15.81 4.87
CA ILE A 180 7.58 17.09 5.48
C ILE A 180 6.64 16.84 6.64
N CYS A 181 7.19 16.89 7.86
CA CYS A 181 6.40 16.84 9.08
C CYS A 181 6.08 18.25 9.55
N LEU A 182 4.82 18.68 9.42
CA LEU A 182 4.37 19.90 10.09
C LEU A 182 4.03 19.57 11.54
N SER A 183 4.75 20.17 12.48
CA SER A 183 4.44 20.04 13.90
C SER A 183 3.06 20.65 14.17
N SER A 184 2.31 20.13 15.15
CA SER A 184 1.01 20.67 15.53
C SER A 184 1.05 22.12 16.04
N GLN A 185 2.26 22.70 16.20
CA GLN A 185 2.48 24.05 16.74
C GLN A 185 2.99 25.05 15.69
N ASP A 186 3.50 24.60 14.54
CA ASP A 186 4.12 25.46 13.54
C ASP A 186 3.27 25.55 12.26
N SER A 187 2.54 26.66 12.16
CA SER A 187 1.77 27.15 11.01
C SER A 187 0.71 26.23 10.41
N ALA A 188 -0.52 26.76 10.27
CA ALA A 188 -1.64 26.10 9.61
C ALA A 188 -1.46 25.86 8.10
N VAL A 189 -0.28 26.17 7.57
CA VAL A 189 0.00 26.46 6.16
C VAL A 189 1.38 25.92 5.81
N LEU A 190 1.54 25.31 4.63
CA LEU A 190 2.87 24.97 4.11
C LEU A 190 3.64 26.27 3.89
N GLY A 191 4.81 26.39 4.49
CA GLY A 191 5.71 27.49 4.16
C GLY A 191 6.13 27.46 2.69
N ALA A 192 6.67 28.57 2.21
CA ALA A 192 7.10 28.70 0.81
C ALA A 192 8.10 27.61 0.41
N LYS A 193 8.97 27.18 1.33
CA LYS A 193 9.95 26.12 1.08
C LYS A 193 9.30 24.76 0.95
N GLU A 194 8.36 24.43 1.83
CA GLU A 194 7.62 23.17 1.79
C GLU A 194 6.78 23.06 0.51
N ARG A 195 6.12 24.15 0.11
CA ARG A 195 5.38 24.23 -1.16
C ARG A 195 6.32 24.07 -2.36
N GLU A 196 7.48 24.73 -2.36
CA GLU A 196 8.50 24.57 -3.39
C GLU A 196 9.01 23.12 -3.49
N THR A 197 9.22 22.43 -2.36
CA THR A 197 9.59 21.01 -2.35
C THR A 197 8.53 20.15 -3.04
N CYS A 198 7.24 20.37 -2.72
CA CYS A 198 6.14 19.67 -3.38
C CYS A 198 6.14 19.88 -4.90
N LEU A 199 6.36 21.11 -5.36
CA LEU A 199 6.40 21.47 -6.78
C LEU A 199 7.60 20.90 -7.55
N HIS A 200 8.66 20.52 -6.86
CA HIS A 200 9.84 19.85 -7.44
C HIS A 200 9.82 18.33 -7.26
N SER A 201 8.65 17.74 -6.99
CA SER A 201 8.47 16.30 -6.84
C SER A 201 7.73 15.72 -8.04
N ASP A 202 7.93 14.44 -8.31
CA ASP A 202 7.14 13.72 -9.30
C ASP A 202 5.79 13.30 -8.70
N VAL A 203 5.79 13.01 -7.38
CA VAL A 203 4.61 12.59 -6.63
C VAL A 203 4.54 13.30 -5.28
N VAL A 204 3.36 13.77 -4.92
CA VAL A 204 3.04 14.29 -3.59
C VAL A 204 2.03 13.38 -2.91
N CYS A 205 2.42 12.83 -1.76
CA CYS A 205 1.57 11.99 -0.92
C CYS A 205 1.06 12.79 0.28
N ILE A 206 -0.26 12.87 0.46
CA ILE A 206 -0.92 13.66 1.50
C ILE A 206 -1.63 12.71 2.45
N ASP A 207 -1.05 12.45 3.63
CA ASP A 207 -1.72 11.64 4.64
C ASP A 207 -2.63 12.49 5.53
N GLU A 208 -3.77 11.92 5.93
CA GLU A 208 -4.81 12.59 6.72
C GLU A 208 -5.27 13.93 6.12
N GLY A 209 -5.60 13.94 4.83
CA GLY A 209 -6.07 15.09 4.07
C GLY A 209 -7.19 15.88 4.77
N ASN A 210 -8.05 15.22 5.56
CA ASN A 210 -9.05 15.88 6.40
C ASN A 210 -8.46 16.95 7.33
N ARG A 211 -7.27 16.71 7.90
CA ARG A 211 -6.63 17.67 8.82
C ARG A 211 -6.05 18.87 8.08
N TRP A 212 -5.56 18.65 6.87
CA TRP A 212 -5.08 19.72 6.00
C TRP A 212 -6.25 20.60 5.55
N TYR A 213 -7.29 19.96 5.02
CA TYR A 213 -8.51 20.64 4.58
C TYR A 213 -9.22 21.39 5.72
N ALA A 214 -9.37 20.78 6.90
CA ALA A 214 -10.09 21.40 8.03
C ALA A 214 -9.42 22.66 8.58
N GLN A 215 -8.11 22.84 8.35
CA GLN A 215 -7.39 24.01 8.84
C GLN A 215 -7.45 25.20 7.90
N ASN A 216 -7.22 24.97 6.60
CA ASN A 216 -7.35 26.01 5.59
C ASN A 216 -7.86 25.40 4.26
N PRO A 217 -9.19 25.29 4.08
CA PRO A 217 -9.76 24.66 2.89
C PRO A 217 -9.33 25.35 1.59
N GLU A 218 -9.30 26.69 1.58
CA GLU A 218 -9.00 27.47 0.37
C GLU A 218 -7.57 27.22 -0.11
N GLU A 219 -6.60 27.34 0.80
CA GLU A 219 -5.19 27.16 0.48
C GLU A 219 -4.83 25.69 0.20
N PHE A 220 -5.48 24.74 0.88
CA PHE A 220 -5.30 23.33 0.57
C PHE A 220 -5.83 22.99 -0.83
N MET A 221 -6.98 23.52 -1.23
CA MET A 221 -7.49 23.36 -2.58
C MET A 221 -6.57 24.03 -3.61
N GLU A 222 -6.06 25.23 -3.33
CA GLU A 222 -5.10 25.92 -4.19
C GLU A 222 -3.82 25.08 -4.42
N LEU A 223 -3.31 24.44 -3.37
CA LEU A 223 -2.18 23.50 -3.49
C LEU A 223 -2.52 22.32 -4.40
N LEU A 224 -3.68 21.67 -4.19
CA LEU A 224 -4.09 20.53 -5.01
C LEU A 224 -4.22 20.89 -6.49
N GLU A 225 -4.84 22.04 -6.78
CA GLU A 225 -4.99 22.57 -8.14
C GLU A 225 -3.64 22.92 -8.77
N GLU A 226 -2.72 23.51 -8.00
CA GLU A 226 -1.38 23.85 -8.47
C GLU A 226 -0.56 22.58 -8.81
N LEU A 227 -0.58 21.59 -7.93
CA LEU A 227 0.08 20.29 -8.16
C LEU A 227 -0.46 19.62 -9.43
N GLN A 228 -1.80 19.59 -9.58
CA GLN A 228 -2.44 19.04 -10.77
C GLN A 228 -2.06 19.81 -12.05
N ALA A 229 -2.04 21.15 -11.99
CA ALA A 229 -1.65 21.99 -13.14
C ALA A 229 -0.19 21.80 -13.55
N CYS A 230 0.69 21.51 -12.60
CA CYS A 230 2.10 21.16 -12.84
C CYS A 230 2.28 19.71 -13.34
N GLY A 231 1.21 18.90 -13.40
CA GLY A 231 1.27 17.50 -13.78
C GLY A 231 1.95 16.61 -12.73
N ILE A 232 1.96 17.06 -11.47
CA ILE A 232 2.50 16.32 -10.34
C ILE A 232 1.42 15.37 -9.85
N LYS A 233 1.75 14.09 -9.71
CA LYS A 233 0.80 13.09 -9.25
C LYS A 233 0.48 13.27 -7.78
N ILE A 234 -0.80 13.27 -7.44
CA ILE A 234 -1.28 13.42 -6.06
C ILE A 234 -1.80 12.07 -5.57
N ILE A 235 -1.35 11.63 -4.40
CA ILE A 235 -1.91 10.48 -3.69
C ILE A 235 -2.35 10.94 -2.30
N ALA A 236 -3.65 10.95 -2.01
CA ALA A 236 -4.14 11.50 -0.74
C ALA A 236 -5.03 10.51 0.02
N SER A 237 -4.94 10.54 1.35
CA SER A 237 -5.84 9.76 2.22
C SER A 237 -6.85 10.64 2.97
N PHE A 238 -8.09 10.18 3.08
CA PHE A 238 -9.17 10.84 3.81
C PHE A 238 -9.97 9.83 4.62
N ILE A 239 -10.56 10.26 5.72
CA ILE A 239 -11.65 9.54 6.40
C ILE A 239 -12.98 9.89 5.73
N GLU A 240 -13.24 11.19 5.57
CA GLU A 240 -14.42 11.71 4.90
C GLU A 240 -13.97 12.70 3.83
N VAL A 241 -14.35 12.47 2.57
CA VAL A 241 -13.80 13.27 1.46
C VAL A 241 -14.72 14.47 1.21
N PRO A 242 -14.22 15.72 1.31
CA PRO A 242 -14.99 16.89 0.90
C PRO A 242 -15.33 16.84 -0.60
N LYS A 243 -16.52 17.29 -1.00
CA LYS A 243 -16.94 17.29 -2.41
C LYS A 243 -15.97 18.02 -3.34
N ALA A 244 -15.45 19.16 -2.92
CA ALA A 244 -14.47 19.93 -3.70
C ALA A 244 -13.17 19.14 -3.93
N VAL A 245 -12.76 18.33 -2.95
CA VAL A 245 -11.56 17.49 -3.06
C VAL A 245 -11.79 16.34 -4.03
N MET A 246 -12.97 15.70 -4.02
CA MET A 246 -13.27 14.55 -4.90
C MET A 246 -13.03 14.83 -6.39
N GLU A 247 -13.31 16.05 -6.84
CA GLU A 247 -13.21 16.44 -8.26
C GLU A 247 -11.76 16.50 -8.78
N ILE A 248 -10.77 16.57 -7.88
CA ILE A 248 -9.33 16.59 -8.23
C ILE A 248 -8.78 15.19 -8.55
N PHE A 249 -9.42 14.15 -8.02
CA PHE A 249 -8.90 12.79 -8.06
C PHE A 249 -9.59 11.95 -9.14
N ASP A 250 -8.77 11.32 -9.98
CA ASP A 250 -9.22 10.49 -11.09
C ASP A 250 -9.61 9.08 -10.62
N PHE A 251 -8.91 8.56 -9.61
CA PHE A 251 -9.11 7.20 -9.09
C PHE A 251 -9.39 7.19 -7.59
N HIS A 252 -10.40 6.43 -7.18
CA HIS A 252 -10.93 6.44 -5.81
C HIS A 252 -10.91 5.02 -5.24
N ILE A 253 -10.23 4.84 -4.10
CA ILE A 253 -10.14 3.59 -3.36
C ILE A 253 -10.85 3.77 -2.03
N ASP A 254 -12.01 3.17 -1.85
CA ASP A 254 -12.73 3.18 -0.58
C ASP A 254 -12.47 1.89 0.22
N LEU A 255 -11.78 2.02 1.35
CA LEU A 255 -11.48 0.91 2.25
C LEU A 255 -12.63 0.58 3.21
N ASP A 256 -13.68 1.39 3.31
CA ASP A 256 -14.88 1.05 4.10
C ASP A 256 -15.88 0.21 3.30
N GLU A 257 -15.98 0.39 1.99
CA GLU A 257 -16.78 -0.48 1.11
C GLU A 257 -16.25 -1.92 1.05
N SER A 258 -15.01 -2.13 1.50
CA SER A 258 -14.38 -3.45 1.59
C SER A 258 -14.81 -4.26 2.83
N ALA A 259 -15.81 -3.81 3.61
CA ALA A 259 -16.25 -4.44 4.86
C ALA A 259 -17.72 -4.92 4.89
N CYS A 260 -18.37 -5.11 3.74
CA CYS A 260 -19.72 -5.70 3.65
C CYS A 260 -19.71 -7.07 3.00
#